data_AF-A0A351MD97-F1
#
_entry.id   AF-A0A351MD97-F1
#
_cell.length_a   1.000
_cell.length_b   1.000
_cell.length_c   1.000
_cell.angle_alpha   90.00
_cell.angle_beta   90.00
_cell.angle_gamma   90.00
#
_symmetry.space_group_name_H-M   'P 1'
#
loop_
_entity.id
_entity.type
_entity.pdbx_description
1 polymer ?
#
loop_
_entity_poly.entity_id
_entity_poly.type
_entity_poly.pdbx_seq_one_letter_code
_entity_poly.pdbx_strand_id
1 'polypeptide(L)'
;MIESQVPFTQPTLFTATWVPSALNDAVDRAVVLTQQLNLTADRGLRLPITEPAGAELPPAATRANRFLAFNASGAPIVAAGTSASLGPVSAFINTLLDDVDATQARATLGAAAAATGPTNWGGTAGGAANALTLTPATGIPSYQPGQEFVFFAGAAANTGAATITISGLAPIAIRVAGAALQGGEIAANGLHRVTVDSPTTCHLESFVTAGVPSGTILDFAGGVAPSGYLLCDGAAYSRTGATARLFAAIGTVWGAGNGTTTFNVPDFRRRVAVGSGGTAIAGPGAAVGNVGGTETHVLAVAEMPWHGHGVSDPGHSHTAVTAGAIGLTFGISQNNGSAGALGTSHVGTGVSIHGAGGGAAHNNMQPSAVVLKIIKT
;
A
#
# COMPACT_ATOMS: atom_id res chain seq x y z
N MET A 1 -44.84 21.68 56.83
CA MET A 1 -45.99 21.05 57.50
C MET A 1 -45.44 20.15 58.60
N ILE A 2 -45.29 20.71 59.80
CA ILE A 2 -45.17 19.97 61.07
C ILE A 2 -46.04 20.80 62.02
N GLU A 3 -47.15 20.21 62.43
CA GLU A 3 -48.14 20.81 63.33
C GLU A 3 -47.53 21.10 64.70
N SER A 4 -47.73 22.34 65.17
CA SER A 4 -47.59 22.72 66.57
C SER A 4 -48.72 22.08 67.38
N GLN A 5 -48.49 20.88 67.91
CA GLN A 5 -49.43 20.15 68.78
C GLN A 5 -48.98 20.21 70.24
N VAL A 6 -48.81 21.43 70.78
CA VAL A 6 -48.76 21.63 72.24
C VAL A 6 -49.85 22.64 72.61
N PRO A 7 -50.96 22.20 73.23
CA PRO A 7 -52.08 23.05 73.59
C PRO A 7 -51.66 24.19 74.53
N PHE A 8 -52.08 25.41 74.22
CA PHE A 8 -51.78 26.64 74.97
C PHE A 8 -52.73 26.85 76.17
N THR A 9 -53.02 25.78 76.92
CA THR A 9 -53.84 25.86 78.15
C THR A 9 -52.95 25.62 79.36
N GLN A 10 -52.31 26.69 79.84
CA GLN A 10 -51.58 26.67 81.11
C GLN A 10 -52.46 27.29 82.21
N PRO A 11 -52.62 26.64 83.38
CA PRO A 11 -53.19 27.29 84.56
C PRO A 11 -52.18 28.33 85.09
N THR A 12 -52.53 29.62 85.03
CA THR A 12 -51.69 30.73 85.51
C THR A 12 -51.85 31.01 87.01
N LEU A 13 -51.76 29.97 87.85
CA LEU A 13 -51.85 30.12 89.29
C LEU A 13 -50.61 29.49 89.96
N PHE A 14 -49.59 30.33 90.12
CA PHE A 14 -48.47 30.10 91.03
C PHE A 14 -48.95 30.35 92.47
N THR A 15 -49.62 29.36 93.07
CA THR A 15 -49.93 29.37 94.50
C THR A 15 -48.93 28.49 95.25
N ALA A 16 -47.93 29.14 95.84
CA ALA A 16 -47.11 28.72 96.97
C ALA A 16 -46.87 27.21 97.19
N THR A 17 -45.82 26.68 96.57
CA THR A 17 -44.88 25.70 97.17
C THR A 17 -43.71 25.56 96.20
N TRP A 18 -42.49 25.65 96.70
CA TRP A 18 -41.26 25.49 95.91
C TRP A 18 -41.22 24.04 95.38
N VAL A 19 -41.47 23.83 94.08
CA VAL A 19 -41.33 22.50 93.45
C VAL A 19 -40.12 22.53 92.52
N PRO A 20 -38.94 22.05 92.96
CA PRO A 20 -37.72 22.09 92.16
C PRO A 20 -37.86 21.45 90.77
N SER A 21 -38.75 20.47 90.63
CA SER A 21 -38.99 19.78 89.36
C SER A 21 -39.58 20.69 88.28
N ALA A 22 -40.56 21.55 88.62
CA ALA A 22 -41.15 22.46 87.64
C ALA A 22 -40.15 23.51 87.13
N LEU A 23 -39.23 23.95 88.00
CA LEU A 23 -38.14 24.83 87.62
C LEU A 23 -37.11 24.09 86.75
N ASN A 24 -36.72 22.87 87.13
CA ASN A 24 -35.79 22.06 86.34
C ASN A 24 -36.36 21.71 84.95
N ASP A 25 -37.64 21.33 84.86
CA ASP A 25 -38.31 21.04 83.59
C ASP A 25 -38.35 22.27 82.68
N ALA A 26 -38.58 23.46 83.27
CA ALA A 26 -38.56 24.71 82.52
C ALA A 26 -37.15 25.06 82.02
N VAL A 27 -36.11 24.80 82.82
CA VAL A 27 -34.71 25.03 82.45
C VAL A 27 -34.26 24.04 81.37
N ASP A 28 -34.56 22.75 81.49
CA ASP A 28 -34.25 21.74 80.48
C ASP A 28 -34.92 22.07 79.14
N ARG A 29 -36.19 22.49 79.17
CA ARG A 29 -36.90 22.93 77.96
C ARG A 29 -36.26 24.16 77.33
N ALA A 30 -35.80 25.12 78.13
CA ALA A 30 -35.11 26.30 77.63
C ALA A 30 -33.76 25.94 76.97
N VAL A 31 -33.03 24.97 77.54
CA VAL A 31 -31.77 24.46 76.96
C VAL A 31 -32.02 23.77 75.63
N VAL A 32 -33.03 22.89 75.54
CA VAL A 32 -33.39 22.19 74.29
C VAL A 32 -33.80 23.19 73.20
N LEU A 33 -34.63 24.19 73.55
CA LEU A 33 -35.02 25.26 72.62
C LEU A 33 -33.80 26.04 72.11
N THR A 34 -32.85 26.35 73.00
CA THR A 34 -31.63 27.09 72.64
C THR A 34 -30.73 26.26 71.70
N GLN A 35 -30.59 24.96 71.96
CA GLN A 35 -29.84 24.06 71.08
C GLN A 35 -30.49 23.92 69.70
N GLN A 36 -31.81 23.82 69.65
CA GLN A 36 -32.56 23.80 68.38
C GLN A 36 -32.42 25.10 67.60
N LEU A 37 -32.43 26.25 68.30
CA LEU A 37 -32.21 27.56 67.67
C LEU A 37 -30.81 27.65 67.07
N ASN A 38 -29.78 27.21 67.81
CA ASN A 38 -28.40 27.22 67.35
C ASN A 38 -28.19 26.28 66.15
N LEU A 39 -28.72 25.06 66.18
CA LEU A 39 -28.67 24.14 65.04
C LEU A 39 -29.37 24.71 63.80
N THR A 40 -30.45 25.47 64.00
CA THR A 40 -31.15 26.14 62.91
C THR A 40 -30.30 27.31 62.36
N ALA A 41 -29.66 28.08 63.23
CA ALA A 41 -28.77 29.18 62.88
C ALA A 41 -27.46 28.70 62.22
N ASP A 42 -26.94 27.52 62.56
CA ASP A 42 -25.76 26.90 61.94
C ASP A 42 -26.03 26.34 60.53
N ARG A 43 -27.30 26.08 60.19
CA ARG A 43 -27.69 25.58 58.86
C ARG A 43 -28.00 26.70 57.85
N GLY A 44 -27.89 27.97 58.24
CA GLY A 44 -28.06 29.13 57.38
C GLY A 44 -26.76 29.61 56.74
N LEU A 45 -26.85 30.34 55.62
CA LEU A 45 -25.70 31.03 55.01
C LEU A 45 -25.20 32.11 55.98
N ARG A 46 -23.97 31.99 56.49
CA ARG A 46 -23.37 32.93 57.44
C ARG A 46 -22.58 34.01 56.71
N LEU A 47 -22.98 35.27 56.87
CA LEU A 47 -22.19 36.42 56.48
C LEU A 47 -21.39 36.91 57.70
N PRO A 48 -20.20 37.52 57.53
CA PRO A 48 -19.39 38.05 58.62
C PRO A 48 -20.19 39.04 59.49
N ILE A 49 -19.87 39.15 60.79
CA ILE A 49 -20.57 40.04 61.74
C ILE A 49 -20.47 41.53 61.39
N THR A 50 -19.56 41.89 60.48
CA THR A 50 -19.40 43.23 59.90
C THR A 50 -20.42 43.58 58.82
N GLU A 51 -21.19 42.61 58.32
CA GLU A 51 -22.25 42.84 57.32
C GLU A 51 -23.59 43.17 58.02
N PRO A 52 -24.43 44.06 57.45
CA PRO A 52 -25.71 44.42 58.05
C PRO A 52 -26.67 43.21 58.12
N ALA A 53 -27.34 43.05 59.25
CA ALA A 53 -28.26 41.95 59.48
C ALA A 53 -29.47 42.00 58.51
N GLY A 54 -29.72 40.90 57.78
CA GLY A 54 -31.01 40.69 57.11
C GLY A 54 -31.00 40.33 55.61
N ALA A 55 -29.99 39.66 55.06
CA ALA A 55 -30.10 39.07 53.72
C ALA A 55 -30.95 37.79 53.76
N GLU A 56 -32.28 37.91 53.84
CA GLU A 56 -33.17 36.76 53.66
C GLU A 56 -33.14 36.28 52.21
N LEU A 57 -32.86 35.00 52.01
CA LEU A 57 -33.06 34.36 50.71
C LEU A 57 -34.55 34.50 50.32
N PRO A 58 -34.89 34.95 49.10
CA PRO A 58 -36.28 35.02 48.61
C PRO A 58 -37.03 33.70 48.85
N PRO A 59 -38.37 33.67 48.95
CA PRO A 59 -39.12 32.43 49.14
C PRO A 59 -38.76 31.35 48.11
N ALA A 60 -38.81 30.06 48.49
CA ALA A 60 -38.36 28.95 47.64
C ALA A 60 -39.00 28.96 46.23
N ALA A 61 -40.25 29.42 46.12
CA ALA A 61 -40.97 29.56 44.86
C ALA A 61 -40.30 30.49 43.83
N THR A 62 -39.42 31.41 44.27
CA THR A 62 -38.73 32.38 43.40
C THR A 62 -37.25 32.06 43.18
N ARG A 63 -36.76 30.93 43.70
CA ARG A 63 -35.34 30.53 43.60
C ARG A 63 -34.98 29.72 42.35
N ALA A 64 -35.96 29.22 41.60
CA ALA A 64 -35.70 28.40 40.42
C ALA A 64 -34.85 29.18 39.40
N ASN A 65 -33.73 28.58 38.96
CA ASN A 65 -32.79 29.15 37.98
C ASN A 65 -32.17 30.51 38.39
N ARG A 66 -32.00 30.75 39.69
CA ARG A 66 -31.34 31.96 40.23
C ARG A 66 -30.07 31.58 41.00
N PHE A 67 -29.07 32.46 40.96
CA PHE A 67 -27.84 32.33 41.74
C PHE A 67 -27.74 33.43 42.80
N LEU A 68 -26.98 33.14 43.86
CA LEU A 68 -26.56 34.12 44.86
C LEU A 68 -25.36 34.90 44.30
N ALA A 69 -25.47 36.22 44.28
CA ALA A 69 -24.43 37.12 43.78
C ALA A 69 -24.19 38.27 44.75
N PHE A 70 -23.19 39.11 44.46
CA PHE A 70 -22.96 40.36 45.19
C PHE A 70 -23.08 41.53 44.22
N ASN A 71 -23.71 42.63 44.65
CA ASN A 71 -23.75 43.86 43.86
C ASN A 71 -22.41 44.61 43.91
N ALA A 72 -22.31 45.73 43.19
CA ALA A 72 -21.09 46.55 43.14
C ALA A 72 -20.63 47.11 44.50
N SER A 73 -21.50 47.15 45.50
CA SER A 73 -21.18 47.54 46.87
C SER A 73 -20.86 46.34 47.78
N GLY A 74 -20.75 45.13 47.23
CA GLY A 74 -20.45 43.91 47.98
C GLY A 74 -21.64 43.32 48.76
N ALA A 75 -22.85 43.84 48.59
CA ALA A 75 -24.04 43.33 49.27
C ALA A 75 -24.62 42.13 48.53
N PRO A 76 -25.04 41.06 49.23
CA PRO A 76 -25.63 39.88 48.62
C PRO A 76 -26.96 40.23 47.94
N ILE A 77 -27.13 39.78 46.70
CA ILE A 77 -28.34 39.92 45.90
C ILE A 77 -28.72 38.58 45.28
N VAL A 78 -30.01 38.41 44.99
CA VAL A 78 -30.47 37.31 44.12
C VAL A 78 -30.57 37.82 42.70
N ALA A 79 -29.70 37.33 41.82
CA ALA A 79 -29.64 37.77 40.43
C ALA A 79 -30.30 36.75 39.49
N ALA A 80 -31.01 37.27 38.48
CA ALA A 80 -31.25 36.51 37.25
C ALA A 80 -30.01 36.65 36.38
N GLY A 81 -29.61 35.59 35.70
CA GLY A 81 -28.63 35.69 34.63
C GLY A 81 -28.44 34.36 33.92
N THR A 82 -28.13 34.44 32.63
CA THR A 82 -27.45 33.38 31.88
C THR A 82 -25.94 33.58 32.01
N SER A 83 -25.14 32.69 31.42
CA SER A 83 -23.68 32.80 31.29
C SER A 83 -23.20 34.20 30.84
N ALA A 84 -24.03 34.92 30.08
CA ALA A 84 -23.84 36.30 29.62
C ALA A 84 -23.70 37.36 30.73
N SER A 85 -23.95 37.02 32.00
CA SER A 85 -23.76 37.92 33.15
C SER A 85 -22.36 37.85 33.76
N LEU A 86 -21.49 36.96 33.26
CA LEU A 86 -20.06 36.92 33.56
C LEU A 86 -19.33 37.90 32.63
N GLY A 87 -18.43 38.73 33.15
CA GLY A 87 -17.62 39.69 32.36
C GLY A 87 -16.78 39.04 31.25
N PRO A 88 -15.99 39.82 30.47
CA PRO A 88 -15.86 39.69 29.02
C PRO A 88 -15.26 38.35 28.56
N VAL A 89 -16.09 37.32 28.54
CA VAL A 89 -15.88 36.14 27.70
C VAL A 89 -16.17 36.56 26.26
N SER A 90 -15.31 36.13 25.33
CA SER A 90 -15.50 36.43 23.92
C SER A 90 -16.84 35.88 23.43
N ALA A 91 -17.39 36.47 22.37
CA ALA A 91 -18.65 36.00 21.78
C ALA A 91 -18.63 34.49 21.44
N PHE A 92 -17.44 33.96 21.11
CA PHE A 92 -17.21 32.53 20.92
C PHE A 92 -17.45 31.71 22.18
N ILE A 93 -16.89 32.13 23.32
CA ILE A 93 -17.03 31.42 24.59
C ILE A 93 -18.48 31.51 25.11
N ASN A 94 -19.20 32.61 24.89
CA ASN A 94 -20.62 32.70 25.23
C ASN A 94 -21.45 31.64 24.49
N THR A 95 -21.18 31.46 23.19
CA THR A 95 -21.89 30.46 22.38
C THR A 95 -21.62 29.05 22.92
N LEU A 96 -20.37 28.76 23.30
CA LEU A 96 -19.98 27.45 23.84
C LEU A 96 -20.62 27.15 25.21
N LEU A 97 -20.79 28.16 26.06
CA LEU A 97 -21.37 28.01 27.40
C LEU A 97 -22.89 27.85 27.39
N ASP A 98 -23.55 28.31 26.33
CA ASP A 98 -25.00 28.22 26.15
C ASP A 98 -25.42 26.94 25.39
N ASP A 99 -24.46 26.11 24.98
CA ASP A 99 -24.74 24.84 24.29
C ASP A 99 -25.44 23.85 25.22
N VAL A 100 -26.62 23.39 24.80
CA VAL A 100 -27.50 22.53 25.62
C VAL A 100 -27.03 21.08 25.74
N ASP A 101 -26.09 20.66 24.88
CA ASP A 101 -25.50 19.31 24.90
C ASP A 101 -24.07 19.28 24.34
N ALA A 102 -23.42 18.13 24.51
CA ALA A 102 -22.06 17.92 24.03
C ALA A 102 -21.94 17.98 22.49
N THR A 103 -23.03 17.80 21.75
CA THR A 103 -23.04 17.81 20.28
C THR A 103 -22.99 19.24 19.75
N GLN A 104 -23.78 20.16 20.32
CA GLN A 104 -23.72 21.58 19.97
C GLN A 104 -22.38 22.19 20.41
N ALA A 105 -21.86 21.83 21.59
CA ALA A 105 -20.53 22.25 22.05
C ALA A 105 -19.39 21.86 21.08
N ARG A 106 -19.42 20.64 20.52
CA ARG A 106 -18.42 20.22 19.51
C ARG A 106 -18.55 20.99 18.21
N ALA A 107 -19.79 21.28 17.77
CA ALA A 107 -20.04 22.07 16.58
C ALA A 107 -19.52 23.51 16.74
N THR A 108 -19.77 24.15 17.88
CA THR A 108 -19.27 25.49 18.23
C THR A 108 -17.74 25.54 18.24
N LEU A 109 -17.08 24.50 18.76
CA LEU A 109 -15.62 24.37 18.76
C LEU A 109 -15.01 24.12 17.37
N GLY A 110 -15.81 23.93 16.31
CA GLY A 110 -15.33 23.50 15.00
C GLY A 110 -14.72 22.09 15.02
N ALA A 111 -14.94 21.36 16.11
CA ALA A 111 -14.56 19.96 16.23
C ALA A 111 -15.60 19.14 15.47
N ALA A 112 -15.42 19.04 14.15
CA ALA A 112 -16.06 17.97 13.39
C ALA A 112 -15.78 16.67 14.16
N ALA A 113 -16.81 15.86 14.41
CA ALA A 113 -16.58 14.53 14.95
C ALA A 113 -15.54 13.88 14.05
N ALA A 114 -14.31 13.72 14.54
CA ALA A 114 -13.38 12.78 13.92
C ALA A 114 -14.21 11.51 13.82
N ALA A 115 -14.44 11.04 12.59
CA ALA A 115 -15.17 9.81 12.37
C ALA A 115 -14.37 8.71 13.07
N THR A 116 -14.68 8.46 14.35
CA THR A 116 -14.02 7.47 15.19
C THR A 116 -14.70 6.15 14.92
N GLY A 117 -14.49 5.70 13.68
CA GLY A 117 -14.84 4.41 13.15
C GLY A 117 -14.22 4.32 11.75
N PRO A 118 -13.82 3.12 11.29
CA PRO A 118 -13.47 2.98 9.89
C PRO A 118 -14.66 3.49 9.08
N THR A 119 -14.46 4.52 8.26
CA THR A 119 -15.44 4.96 7.27
C THR A 119 -15.57 3.87 6.22
N ASN A 120 -16.17 2.75 6.60
CA ASN A 120 -16.54 1.67 5.71
C ASN A 120 -17.68 2.17 4.84
N TRP A 121 -17.35 2.93 3.82
CA TRP A 121 -18.24 3.27 2.72
C TRP A 121 -18.37 2.10 1.73
N GLY A 122 -18.31 0.88 2.26
CA GLY A 122 -18.24 -0.37 1.52
C GLY A 122 -19.61 -0.79 0.99
N GLY A 123 -19.76 -0.71 -0.32
CA GLY A 123 -20.88 -1.25 -1.08
C GLY A 123 -20.45 -1.52 -2.52
N THR A 124 -21.32 -2.15 -3.31
CA THR A 124 -21.11 -2.25 -4.77
C THR A 124 -21.52 -0.93 -5.41
N ALA A 125 -20.63 -0.32 -6.17
CA ALA A 125 -20.91 0.88 -6.94
C ALA A 125 -22.01 0.59 -7.97
N GLY A 126 -23.02 1.46 -8.00
CA GLY A 126 -24.04 1.47 -9.04
C GLY A 126 -23.56 2.21 -10.29
N GLY A 127 -24.48 2.39 -11.25
CA GLY A 127 -24.22 3.12 -12.48
C GLY A 127 -23.56 2.26 -13.58
N ALA A 128 -22.94 2.93 -14.55
CA ALA A 128 -22.26 2.30 -15.67
C ALA A 128 -20.76 2.17 -15.39
N ALA A 129 -20.06 1.33 -16.15
CA ALA A 129 -18.63 1.06 -15.96
C ALA A 129 -17.73 2.31 -15.95
N ASN A 130 -18.10 3.36 -16.68
CA ASN A 130 -17.39 4.64 -16.74
C ASN A 130 -18.10 5.77 -15.95
N ALA A 131 -19.24 5.49 -15.32
CA ALA A 131 -20.05 6.47 -14.60
C ALA A 131 -20.59 5.83 -13.32
N LEU A 132 -19.71 5.73 -12.32
CA LEU A 132 -19.98 5.06 -11.06
C LEU A 132 -20.82 5.93 -10.14
N THR A 133 -21.67 5.29 -9.33
CA THR A 133 -22.48 5.97 -8.31
C THR A 133 -22.29 5.30 -6.96
N LEU A 134 -21.97 6.08 -5.93
CA LEU A 134 -21.93 5.66 -4.53
C LEU A 134 -23.03 6.37 -3.75
N THR A 135 -23.77 5.58 -2.96
CA THR A 135 -24.82 6.08 -2.06
C THR A 135 -24.51 5.60 -0.65
N PRO A 136 -23.61 6.30 0.06
CA PRO A 136 -23.25 5.97 1.43
C PRO A 136 -24.45 6.23 2.35
N ALA A 137 -24.58 5.44 3.42
CA ALA A 137 -25.69 5.54 4.37
C ALA A 137 -25.78 6.93 5.01
N THR A 138 -24.63 7.53 5.33
CA THR A 138 -24.53 8.93 5.72
C THR A 138 -24.08 9.72 4.50
N GLY A 139 -24.97 10.51 3.91
CA GLY A 139 -24.64 11.35 2.77
C GLY A 139 -23.59 12.41 3.13
N ILE A 140 -22.75 12.78 2.16
CA ILE A 140 -21.85 13.93 2.30
C ILE A 140 -22.50 15.22 1.78
N PRO A 141 -22.27 16.37 2.45
CA PRO A 141 -22.81 17.65 2.01
C PRO A 141 -22.00 18.28 0.87
N SER A 142 -20.71 17.96 0.76
CA SER A 142 -19.81 18.47 -0.29
C SER A 142 -18.55 17.61 -0.40
N TYR A 143 -17.86 17.70 -1.55
CA TYR A 143 -16.54 17.12 -1.74
C TYR A 143 -15.48 17.95 -1.02
N GLN A 144 -14.69 17.29 -0.18
CA GLN A 144 -13.56 17.88 0.51
C GLN A 144 -12.28 17.09 0.19
N PRO A 145 -11.15 17.75 -0.09
CA PRO A 145 -9.88 17.07 -0.30
C PRO A 145 -9.54 16.12 0.86
N GLY A 146 -9.06 14.92 0.54
CA GLY A 146 -8.71 13.88 1.51
C GLY A 146 -9.87 12.99 1.95
N GLN A 147 -11.09 13.20 1.47
CA GLN A 147 -12.18 12.24 1.69
C GLN A 147 -11.90 10.93 0.94
N GLU A 148 -11.91 9.80 1.66
CA GLU A 148 -11.67 8.48 1.10
C GLU A 148 -12.94 7.64 1.01
N PHE A 149 -13.10 6.91 -0.10
CA PHE A 149 -14.25 6.05 -0.37
C PHE A 149 -13.80 4.70 -0.93
N VAL A 150 -14.21 3.62 -0.27
CA VAL A 150 -13.87 2.24 -0.65
C VAL A 150 -15.11 1.53 -1.17
N PHE A 151 -15.07 0.95 -2.37
CA PHE A 151 -16.23 0.32 -3.01
C PHE A 151 -15.84 -0.91 -3.84
N PHE A 152 -16.79 -1.82 -4.05
CA PHE A 152 -16.68 -2.85 -5.08
C PHE A 152 -17.18 -2.31 -6.41
N ALA A 153 -16.42 -2.44 -7.50
CA ALA A 153 -16.92 -2.09 -8.83
C ALA A 153 -18.00 -3.07 -9.28
N GLY A 154 -18.92 -2.61 -10.12
CA GLY A 154 -19.96 -3.46 -10.71
C GLY A 154 -19.39 -4.54 -11.65
N ALA A 155 -20.29 -5.28 -12.30
CA ALA A 155 -19.94 -6.45 -13.13
C ALA A 155 -19.14 -6.13 -14.41
N ALA A 156 -19.00 -4.85 -14.78
CA ALA A 156 -18.25 -4.41 -15.95
C ALA A 156 -17.05 -3.55 -15.53
N ALA A 157 -15.89 -3.86 -16.10
CA ALA A 157 -14.69 -3.03 -15.94
C ALA A 157 -14.85 -1.73 -16.74
N ASN A 158 -14.24 -0.64 -16.27
CA ASN A 158 -14.23 0.59 -17.04
C ASN A 158 -13.55 0.36 -18.41
N THR A 159 -13.99 1.09 -19.43
CA THR A 159 -13.47 0.99 -20.81
C THR A 159 -12.67 2.22 -21.22
N GLY A 160 -12.65 3.26 -20.38
CA GLY A 160 -11.91 4.49 -20.59
C GLY A 160 -12.02 5.42 -19.38
N ALA A 161 -12.04 6.73 -19.64
CA ALA A 161 -12.18 7.74 -18.60
C ALA A 161 -13.47 7.48 -17.79
N ALA A 162 -13.35 7.54 -16.47
CA ALA A 162 -14.45 7.25 -15.57
C ALA A 162 -14.70 8.40 -14.58
N THR A 163 -15.96 8.57 -14.21
CA THR A 163 -16.40 9.52 -13.18
C THR A 163 -17.08 8.80 -12.03
N ILE A 164 -17.08 9.42 -10.85
CA ILE A 164 -17.83 8.94 -9.69
C ILE A 164 -18.79 10.02 -9.18
N THR A 165 -20.03 9.62 -8.94
CA THR A 165 -21.08 10.45 -8.32
C THR A 165 -21.31 9.94 -6.92
N ILE A 166 -21.26 10.82 -5.92
CA ILE A 166 -21.32 10.42 -4.51
C ILE A 166 -22.41 11.22 -3.81
N SER A 167 -23.34 10.53 -3.14
CA SER A 167 -24.46 11.17 -2.43
C SER A 167 -25.29 12.13 -3.31
N GLY A 168 -25.32 11.91 -4.63
CA GLY A 168 -26.05 12.76 -5.58
C GLY A 168 -25.37 14.10 -5.92
N LEU A 169 -24.13 14.32 -5.49
CA LEU A 169 -23.33 15.50 -5.86
C LEU A 169 -22.91 15.47 -7.34
N ALA A 170 -22.30 16.55 -7.84
CA ALA A 170 -21.82 16.60 -9.22
C ALA A 170 -20.76 15.51 -9.50
N PRO A 171 -20.76 14.88 -10.69
CA PRO A 171 -19.75 13.86 -11.01
C PRO A 171 -18.34 14.43 -10.96
N ILE A 172 -17.42 13.72 -10.29
CA ILE A 172 -15.99 14.05 -10.28
C ILE A 172 -15.20 13.04 -11.11
N ALA A 173 -14.16 13.51 -11.79
CA ALA A 173 -13.32 12.65 -12.63
C ALA A 173 -12.37 11.81 -11.78
N ILE A 174 -12.36 10.50 -12.02
CA ILE A 174 -11.40 9.58 -11.40
C ILE A 174 -10.10 9.66 -12.23
N ARG A 175 -8.97 9.75 -11.54
CA ARG A 175 -7.64 9.81 -12.13
C ARG A 175 -6.71 8.77 -11.54
N VAL A 176 -5.68 8.40 -12.29
CA VAL A 176 -4.57 7.58 -11.79
C VAL A 176 -3.26 8.24 -12.23
N ALA A 177 -2.35 8.44 -11.28
CA ALA A 177 -1.11 9.20 -11.51
C ALA A 177 -1.32 10.54 -12.25
N GLY A 178 -2.44 11.24 -11.96
CA GLY A 178 -2.82 12.51 -12.59
C GLY A 178 -3.46 12.41 -13.99
N ALA A 179 -3.44 11.24 -14.64
CA ALA A 179 -4.07 11.00 -15.93
C ALA A 179 -5.51 10.49 -15.79
N ALA A 180 -6.32 10.65 -16.85
CA ALA A 180 -7.63 10.02 -16.93
C ALA A 180 -7.50 8.49 -17.02
N LEU A 181 -8.48 7.77 -16.48
CA LEU A 181 -8.47 6.32 -16.51
C LEU A 181 -8.46 5.75 -17.93
N GLN A 182 -7.80 4.62 -18.10
CA GLN A 182 -7.83 3.74 -19.27
C GLN A 182 -8.65 2.49 -18.98
N GLY A 183 -9.08 1.79 -20.03
CA GLY A 183 -9.89 0.58 -19.87
C GLY A 183 -9.19 -0.48 -19.00
N GLY A 184 -9.93 -1.02 -18.02
CA GLY A 184 -9.49 -2.09 -17.13
C GLY A 184 -8.86 -1.65 -15.80
N GLU A 185 -8.69 -0.35 -15.55
CA GLU A 185 -8.11 0.16 -14.30
C GLU A 185 -9.06 0.05 -13.09
N ILE A 186 -10.37 0.12 -13.34
CA ILE A 186 -11.40 -0.30 -12.40
C ILE A 186 -11.85 -1.69 -12.83
N ALA A 187 -11.22 -2.71 -12.24
CA ALA A 187 -11.54 -4.11 -12.48
C ALA A 187 -12.98 -4.44 -12.03
N ALA A 188 -13.71 -5.18 -12.87
CA ALA A 188 -15.05 -5.68 -12.56
C ALA A 188 -15.05 -6.51 -11.27
N ASN A 189 -16.05 -6.30 -10.41
CA ASN A 189 -16.18 -6.97 -9.10
C ASN A 189 -14.96 -6.81 -8.17
N GLY A 190 -14.03 -5.90 -8.48
CA GLY A 190 -12.84 -5.62 -7.68
C GLY A 190 -13.12 -4.61 -6.57
N LEU A 191 -12.39 -4.71 -5.47
CA LEU A 191 -12.37 -3.69 -4.42
C LEU A 191 -11.45 -2.54 -4.84
N HIS A 192 -11.96 -1.31 -4.76
CA HIS A 192 -11.27 -0.09 -5.15
C HIS A 192 -11.38 0.96 -4.05
N ARG A 193 -10.40 1.85 -3.96
CA ARG A 193 -10.45 3.04 -3.11
C ARG A 193 -10.24 4.28 -3.96
N VAL A 194 -10.99 5.34 -3.71
CA VAL A 194 -10.76 6.66 -4.30
C VAL A 194 -10.61 7.69 -3.20
N THR A 195 -9.75 8.67 -3.43
CA THR A 195 -9.53 9.78 -2.52
C THR A 195 -9.74 11.08 -3.26
N VAL A 196 -10.59 11.95 -2.70
CA VAL A 196 -10.97 13.23 -3.31
C VAL A 196 -9.77 14.17 -3.27
N ASP A 197 -9.38 14.71 -4.44
CA ASP A 197 -8.33 15.73 -4.54
C ASP A 197 -8.92 17.14 -4.52
N SER A 198 -10.07 17.30 -5.19
CA SER A 198 -10.75 18.57 -5.38
C SER A 198 -12.25 18.36 -5.63
N PRO A 199 -13.07 19.41 -5.67
CA PRO A 199 -14.49 19.31 -6.02
C PRO A 199 -14.77 18.79 -7.44
N THR A 200 -13.74 18.56 -8.27
CA THR A 200 -13.87 18.10 -9.66
C THR A 200 -13.09 16.82 -9.97
N THR A 201 -12.20 16.40 -9.07
CA THR A 201 -11.29 15.27 -9.30
C THR A 201 -11.07 14.45 -8.03
N CYS A 202 -10.96 13.14 -8.21
CA CYS A 202 -10.40 12.21 -7.24
C CYS A 202 -9.34 11.35 -7.91
N HIS A 203 -8.46 10.77 -7.10
CA HIS A 203 -7.53 9.76 -7.58
C HIS A 203 -7.97 8.37 -7.10
N LEU A 204 -7.83 7.39 -7.98
CA LEU A 204 -7.94 5.99 -7.64
C LEU A 204 -6.70 5.62 -6.83
N GLU A 205 -6.91 5.37 -5.56
CA GLU A 205 -5.93 4.71 -4.73
C GLU A 205 -5.90 3.26 -5.17
N SER A 206 -4.88 2.94 -5.95
CA SER A 206 -4.61 1.56 -6.30
C SER A 206 -4.50 0.79 -4.98
N PHE A 207 -5.39 -0.18 -4.74
CA PHE A 207 -5.06 -1.30 -3.87
C PHE A 207 -4.01 -2.08 -4.66
N VAL A 208 -2.78 -1.58 -4.59
CA VAL A 208 -1.63 -2.10 -5.30
C VAL A 208 -1.37 -3.49 -4.71
N THR A 209 -2.03 -4.53 -5.25
CA THR A 209 -1.16 -5.60 -5.76
C THR A 209 -0.26 -4.86 -6.73
N ALA A 210 1.04 -4.81 -6.48
CA ALA A 210 2.01 -4.19 -7.41
C ALA A 210 1.78 -4.84 -8.77
N GLY A 211 0.92 -4.22 -9.57
CA GLY A 211 0.50 -4.74 -10.84
C GLY A 211 1.76 -4.86 -11.64
N VAL A 212 1.98 -6.04 -12.21
CA VAL A 212 3.09 -6.29 -13.12
C VAL A 212 3.18 -5.09 -14.09
N PRO A 213 4.27 -4.32 -14.10
CA PRO A 213 4.35 -3.13 -14.94
C PRO A 213 4.18 -3.49 -16.42
N SER A 214 3.54 -2.61 -17.20
CA SER A 214 3.45 -2.79 -18.66
C SER A 214 4.86 -2.90 -19.26
N GLY A 215 5.03 -3.80 -20.22
CA GLY A 215 6.34 -4.17 -20.77
C GLY A 215 7.07 -5.29 -20.02
N THR A 216 6.59 -5.72 -18.85
CA THR A 216 7.16 -6.88 -18.16
C THR A 216 6.86 -8.17 -18.90
N ILE A 217 7.90 -8.99 -19.10
CA ILE A 217 7.79 -10.32 -19.71
C ILE A 217 7.73 -11.38 -18.61
N LEU A 218 6.80 -12.31 -18.75
CA LEU A 218 6.61 -13.44 -17.84
C LEU A 218 6.62 -14.77 -18.60
N ASP A 219 7.08 -15.81 -17.91
CA ASP A 219 6.86 -17.19 -18.32
C ASP A 219 5.47 -17.64 -17.91
N PHE A 220 4.74 -18.21 -18.87
CA PHE A 220 3.35 -18.61 -18.70
C PHE A 220 3.12 -20.04 -19.22
N ALA A 221 2.72 -20.93 -18.32
CA ALA A 221 2.55 -22.34 -18.62
C ALA A 221 1.25 -22.68 -19.39
N GLY A 222 0.33 -21.73 -19.56
CA GLY A 222 -0.90 -21.94 -20.33
C GLY A 222 -0.69 -21.76 -21.84
N GLY A 223 -1.64 -22.26 -22.64
CA GLY A 223 -1.57 -22.23 -24.11
C GLY A 223 -2.09 -20.96 -24.78
N VAL A 224 -2.70 -20.03 -24.03
CA VAL A 224 -3.30 -18.79 -24.55
C VAL A 224 -2.98 -17.63 -23.60
N ALA A 225 -2.55 -16.49 -24.14
CA ALA A 225 -2.26 -15.31 -23.32
C ALA A 225 -3.52 -14.85 -22.55
N PRO A 226 -3.43 -14.60 -21.24
CA PRO A 226 -4.55 -14.09 -20.46
C PRO A 226 -4.87 -12.62 -20.83
N SER A 227 -6.05 -12.16 -20.45
CA SER A 227 -6.45 -10.76 -20.67
C SER A 227 -5.44 -9.78 -20.03
N GLY A 228 -5.13 -8.70 -20.76
CA GLY A 228 -4.11 -7.73 -20.35
C GLY A 228 -2.67 -8.16 -20.64
N TYR A 229 -2.47 -9.23 -21.40
CA TYR A 229 -1.18 -9.70 -21.89
C TYR A 229 -1.22 -10.03 -23.38
N LEU A 230 -0.07 -9.94 -24.04
CA LEU A 230 0.15 -10.38 -25.42
C LEU A 230 1.24 -11.45 -25.46
N LEU A 231 1.27 -12.26 -26.51
CA LEU A 231 2.38 -13.18 -26.78
C LEU A 231 3.61 -12.41 -27.22
N CYS A 232 4.79 -12.84 -26.79
CA CYS A 232 6.06 -12.37 -27.33
C CYS A 232 6.41 -13.14 -28.62
N ASP A 233 5.68 -12.86 -29.71
CA ASP A 233 5.77 -13.55 -31.00
C ASP A 233 6.27 -12.66 -32.16
N GLY A 234 6.69 -11.43 -31.87
CA GLY A 234 7.14 -10.45 -32.86
C GLY A 234 6.02 -9.71 -33.61
N ALA A 235 4.75 -9.93 -33.29
CA ALA A 235 3.62 -9.30 -33.98
C ALA A 235 3.58 -7.78 -33.78
N ALA A 236 2.94 -7.08 -34.72
CA ALA A 236 2.75 -5.63 -34.67
C ALA A 236 1.40 -5.26 -34.04
N TYR A 237 1.40 -4.27 -33.15
CA TYR A 237 0.21 -3.76 -32.46
C TYR A 237 0.11 -2.24 -32.57
N SER A 238 -1.10 -1.69 -32.36
CA SER A 238 -1.36 -0.25 -32.41
C SER A 238 -0.60 0.51 -31.33
N ARG A 239 -0.08 1.70 -31.63
CA ARG A 239 0.52 2.61 -30.63
C ARG A 239 -0.51 3.25 -29.69
N THR A 240 -1.80 3.11 -29.98
CA THR A 240 -2.91 3.74 -29.25
C THR A 240 -3.90 2.70 -28.70
N GLY A 241 -4.84 3.13 -27.85
CA GLY A 241 -5.87 2.27 -27.28
C GLY A 241 -5.30 1.30 -26.23
N ALA A 242 -5.70 0.04 -26.29
CA ALA A 242 -5.38 -0.99 -25.29
C ALA A 242 -3.87 -1.27 -25.13
N THR A 243 -3.05 -0.92 -26.12
CA THR A 243 -1.59 -1.18 -26.13
C THR A 243 -0.76 0.10 -25.96
N ALA A 244 -1.39 1.25 -25.65
CA ALA A 244 -0.71 2.53 -25.53
C ALA A 244 0.35 2.54 -24.42
N ARG A 245 0.07 1.90 -23.27
CA ARG A 245 1.03 1.81 -22.16
C ARG A 245 2.23 0.93 -22.51
N LEU A 246 1.98 -0.18 -23.19
CA LEU A 246 3.05 -1.04 -23.68
C LEU A 246 3.95 -0.31 -24.68
N PHE A 247 3.37 0.43 -25.62
CA PHE A 247 4.16 1.26 -26.54
C PHE A 247 4.98 2.32 -25.79
N ALA A 248 4.39 2.98 -24.79
CA ALA A 248 5.12 3.94 -23.96
C ALA A 248 6.29 3.27 -23.20
N ALA A 249 6.16 2.01 -22.81
CA ALA A 249 7.18 1.27 -22.07
C ALA A 249 8.33 0.75 -22.95
N ILE A 250 8.04 0.17 -24.12
CA ILE A 250 9.06 -0.51 -24.95
C ILE A 250 9.40 0.21 -26.26
N GLY A 251 8.60 1.21 -26.64
CA GLY A 251 8.78 1.97 -27.87
C GLY A 251 8.85 1.08 -29.11
N THR A 252 9.85 1.32 -29.94
CA THR A 252 10.11 0.58 -31.18
C THR A 252 11.37 -0.30 -31.09
N VAL A 253 11.87 -0.58 -29.89
CA VAL A 253 13.12 -1.34 -29.66
C VAL A 253 13.07 -2.73 -30.31
N TRP A 254 11.87 -3.34 -30.36
CA TRP A 254 11.64 -4.66 -30.94
C TRP A 254 11.12 -4.63 -32.38
N GLY A 255 11.08 -3.43 -32.99
CA GLY A 255 10.60 -3.20 -34.34
C GLY A 255 9.63 -2.03 -34.40
N ALA A 256 9.74 -1.23 -35.46
CA ALA A 256 8.94 -0.02 -35.65
C ALA A 256 7.53 -0.28 -36.20
N GLY A 257 7.13 -1.55 -36.40
CA GLY A 257 5.89 -1.91 -37.11
C GLY A 257 5.89 -1.33 -38.52
N ASN A 258 4.80 -0.65 -38.87
CA ASN A 258 4.63 0.13 -40.09
C ASN A 258 5.31 1.51 -40.05
N GLY A 259 6.12 1.80 -39.04
CA GLY A 259 6.85 3.06 -38.87
C GLY A 259 6.04 4.22 -38.30
N THR A 260 4.71 4.17 -38.33
CA THR A 260 3.83 5.32 -38.02
C THR A 260 2.84 5.03 -36.89
N THR A 261 1.97 4.04 -37.06
CA THR A 261 0.84 3.77 -36.15
C THR A 261 0.98 2.49 -35.35
N THR A 262 1.99 1.67 -35.64
CA THR A 262 2.22 0.39 -34.96
C THR A 262 3.63 0.23 -34.41
N PHE A 263 3.84 -0.75 -33.55
CA PHE A 263 5.14 -1.18 -33.01
C PHE A 263 5.14 -2.70 -32.83
N ASN A 264 6.31 -3.34 -32.78
CA ASN A 264 6.41 -4.78 -32.59
C ASN A 264 6.62 -5.12 -31.11
N VAL A 265 6.00 -6.21 -30.67
CA VAL A 265 6.38 -6.87 -29.41
C VAL A 265 7.65 -7.71 -29.60
N PRO A 266 8.35 -8.10 -28.53
CA PRO A 266 9.50 -9.00 -28.62
C PRO A 266 9.12 -10.34 -29.29
N ASP A 267 10.06 -10.99 -29.97
CA ASP A 267 9.90 -12.37 -30.45
C ASP A 267 10.79 -13.30 -29.62
N PHE A 268 10.19 -14.04 -28.69
CA PHE A 268 10.88 -15.02 -27.84
C PHE A 268 10.65 -16.47 -28.24
N ARG A 269 10.04 -16.73 -29.39
CA ARG A 269 9.81 -18.11 -29.85
C ARG A 269 11.17 -18.79 -30.06
N ARG A 270 11.41 -19.87 -29.31
CA ARG A 270 12.68 -20.62 -29.28
C ARG A 270 13.90 -19.78 -28.85
N ARG A 271 13.69 -18.74 -28.02
CA ARG A 271 14.78 -17.90 -27.51
C ARG A 271 14.80 -17.87 -25.99
N VAL A 272 16.00 -17.77 -25.45
CA VAL A 272 16.25 -17.58 -24.00
C VAL A 272 16.63 -16.13 -23.77
N ALA A 273 16.10 -15.53 -22.70
CA ALA A 273 16.44 -14.16 -22.33
C ALA A 273 17.85 -14.09 -21.73
N VAL A 274 18.58 -13.02 -22.07
CA VAL A 274 19.88 -12.69 -21.51
C VAL A 274 19.83 -11.25 -21.00
N GLY A 275 20.46 -10.98 -19.85
CA GLY A 275 20.55 -9.63 -19.31
C GLY A 275 21.34 -8.70 -20.23
N SER A 276 20.86 -7.46 -20.41
CA SER A 276 21.59 -6.45 -21.18
C SER A 276 22.83 -5.99 -20.42
N GLY A 277 24.00 -6.06 -21.07
CA GLY A 277 25.27 -5.50 -20.61
C GLY A 277 25.44 -4.01 -20.93
N GLY A 278 24.46 -3.40 -21.61
CA GLY A 278 24.56 -2.03 -22.10
C GLY A 278 25.60 -1.86 -23.21
N THR A 279 25.89 -0.61 -23.58
CA THR A 279 26.83 -0.28 -24.67
C THR A 279 28.29 -0.63 -24.36
N ALA A 280 28.60 -1.08 -23.13
CA ALA A 280 29.94 -1.42 -22.68
C ALA A 280 30.38 -2.85 -23.08
N ILE A 281 29.44 -3.73 -23.41
CA ILE A 281 29.74 -5.14 -23.72
C ILE A 281 29.30 -5.43 -25.16
N ALA A 282 30.25 -5.84 -26.02
CA ALA A 282 29.95 -6.21 -27.40
C ALA A 282 29.21 -7.56 -27.49
N GLY A 283 28.33 -7.69 -28.49
CA GLY A 283 27.60 -8.92 -28.79
C GLY A 283 26.07 -8.79 -28.61
N PRO A 284 25.32 -9.89 -28.79
CA PRO A 284 23.86 -9.87 -28.70
C PRO A 284 23.31 -9.48 -27.31
N GLY A 285 24.15 -9.52 -26.26
CA GLY A 285 23.81 -8.99 -24.93
C GLY A 285 24.01 -7.48 -24.76
N ALA A 286 24.43 -6.73 -25.77
CA ALA A 286 24.78 -5.31 -25.63
C ALA A 286 23.56 -4.39 -25.36
N ALA A 287 22.46 -4.59 -26.08
CA ALA A 287 21.29 -3.73 -25.97
C ALA A 287 20.02 -4.56 -25.96
N VAL A 288 18.99 -4.05 -25.28
CA VAL A 288 17.63 -4.61 -25.36
C VAL A 288 17.18 -4.60 -26.81
N GLY A 289 16.58 -5.68 -27.28
CA GLY A 289 16.14 -5.86 -28.67
C GLY A 289 17.15 -6.57 -29.56
N ASN A 290 18.43 -6.67 -29.16
CA ASN A 290 19.40 -7.47 -29.91
C ASN A 290 19.09 -8.97 -29.78
N VAL A 291 19.29 -9.69 -30.88
CA VAL A 291 19.09 -11.15 -30.98
C VAL A 291 20.35 -11.84 -31.49
N GLY A 292 20.61 -13.05 -31.01
CA GLY A 292 21.75 -13.86 -31.45
C GLY A 292 21.68 -15.28 -30.89
N GLY A 293 22.79 -16.01 -31.04
CA GLY A 293 22.91 -17.42 -30.64
C GLY A 293 22.51 -18.41 -31.75
N THR A 294 22.86 -19.67 -31.55
CA THR A 294 22.58 -20.77 -32.46
C THR A 294 22.10 -22.00 -31.68
N GLU A 295 21.06 -22.68 -32.19
CA GLU A 295 20.56 -23.94 -31.59
C GLU A 295 21.48 -25.12 -31.90
N THR A 296 22.18 -25.07 -33.03
CA THR A 296 23.18 -26.05 -33.44
C THR A 296 24.47 -25.34 -33.83
N HIS A 297 25.61 -25.90 -33.45
CA HIS A 297 26.92 -25.28 -33.71
C HIS A 297 27.90 -26.27 -34.36
N VAL A 298 28.63 -25.81 -35.37
CA VAL A 298 29.76 -26.55 -35.96
C VAL A 298 31.03 -25.98 -35.36
N LEU A 299 31.83 -26.82 -34.69
CA LEU A 299 33.09 -26.38 -34.12
C LEU A 299 34.09 -25.98 -35.21
N ALA A 300 34.56 -24.75 -35.16
CA ALA A 300 35.66 -24.26 -35.98
C ALA A 300 37.01 -24.63 -35.35
N VAL A 301 38.07 -24.69 -36.18
CA VAL A 301 39.44 -24.97 -35.70
C VAL A 301 39.87 -23.98 -34.60
N ALA A 302 39.47 -22.71 -34.71
CA ALA A 302 39.76 -21.68 -33.72
C ALA A 302 39.07 -21.90 -32.35
N GLU A 303 38.05 -22.77 -32.29
CA GLU A 303 37.29 -23.09 -31.07
C GLU A 303 37.80 -24.37 -30.41
N MET A 304 38.78 -25.04 -31.03
CA MET A 304 39.46 -26.20 -30.45
C MET A 304 40.80 -25.77 -29.83
N PRO A 305 41.13 -26.22 -28.61
CA PRO A 305 42.47 -26.05 -28.07
C PRO A 305 43.54 -26.59 -29.02
N TRP A 306 44.70 -25.94 -29.06
CA TRP A 306 45.82 -26.45 -29.84
C TRP A 306 46.17 -27.85 -29.36
N HIS A 307 46.16 -28.79 -30.29
CA HIS A 307 46.57 -30.16 -30.09
C HIS A 307 47.29 -30.65 -31.34
N GLY A 308 48.15 -31.64 -31.17
CA GLY A 308 48.90 -32.25 -32.26
C GLY A 308 49.02 -33.75 -32.04
N HIS A 309 49.09 -34.49 -33.13
CA HIS A 309 49.34 -35.92 -33.10
C HIS A 309 50.76 -36.16 -33.63
N GLY A 310 51.68 -36.53 -32.74
CA GLY A 310 53.06 -36.84 -33.09
C GLY A 310 53.24 -38.34 -33.39
N VAL A 311 54.17 -38.65 -34.28
CA VAL A 311 54.75 -39.99 -34.41
C VAL A 311 56.14 -39.95 -33.79
N SER A 312 56.41 -40.81 -32.81
CA SER A 312 57.76 -41.07 -32.33
C SER A 312 58.22 -42.40 -32.88
N ASP A 313 59.20 -42.35 -33.77
CA ASP A 313 59.84 -43.54 -34.33
C ASP A 313 61.30 -43.53 -33.90
N PRO A 314 61.68 -44.29 -32.85
CA PRO A 314 63.06 -44.32 -32.37
C PRO A 314 64.01 -45.03 -33.34
N GLY A 315 63.50 -45.54 -34.46
CA GLY A 315 64.24 -46.36 -35.41
C GLY A 315 64.48 -47.79 -34.88
N HIS A 316 64.79 -48.71 -35.79
CA HIS A 316 65.27 -50.04 -35.45
C HIS A 316 66.17 -50.59 -36.58
N SER A 317 67.01 -51.58 -36.29
CA SER A 317 67.95 -52.18 -37.24
C SER A 317 67.60 -53.63 -37.57
N HIS A 318 67.94 -54.06 -38.79
CA HIS A 318 67.82 -55.45 -39.21
C HIS A 318 69.22 -56.04 -39.45
N THR A 319 69.42 -57.30 -39.07
CA THR A 319 70.67 -58.03 -39.33
C THR A 319 70.46 -58.95 -40.53
N ALA A 320 71.15 -58.70 -41.66
CA ALA A 320 71.13 -59.61 -42.80
C ALA A 320 72.18 -60.72 -42.62
N VAL A 321 71.74 -61.97 -42.51
CA VAL A 321 72.65 -63.14 -42.47
C VAL A 321 72.74 -63.71 -43.87
N THR A 322 73.92 -63.62 -44.51
CA THR A 322 74.12 -64.16 -45.85
C THR A 322 74.64 -65.60 -45.73
N ALA A 323 73.80 -66.60 -45.96
CA ALA A 323 74.24 -68.00 -46.03
C ALA A 323 74.63 -68.34 -47.48
N GLY A 324 75.93 -68.36 -47.76
CA GLY A 324 76.48 -68.85 -49.04
C GLY A 324 76.40 -67.82 -50.17
N ALA A 325 77.56 -67.44 -50.69
CA ALA A 325 77.66 -66.55 -51.84
C ALA A 325 77.08 -67.24 -53.10
N ILE A 326 75.93 -66.78 -53.56
CA ILE A 326 75.52 -66.86 -54.97
C ILE A 326 74.95 -65.50 -55.37
N GLY A 327 75.48 -64.96 -56.48
CA GLY A 327 75.35 -63.57 -56.89
C GLY A 327 73.91 -63.07 -56.96
N LEU A 328 73.63 -62.02 -56.18
CA LEU A 328 72.46 -61.18 -56.34
C LEU A 328 72.92 -59.74 -56.59
N THR A 329 72.38 -59.15 -57.65
CA THR A 329 72.60 -57.78 -58.11
C THR A 329 71.94 -56.79 -57.14
N PHE A 330 72.57 -56.61 -55.98
CA PHE A 330 72.40 -55.42 -55.16
C PHE A 330 73.80 -54.88 -54.96
N GLY A 331 74.02 -53.58 -55.21
CA GLY A 331 75.33 -52.92 -55.12
C GLY A 331 75.88 -52.83 -53.70
N ILE A 332 76.11 -53.98 -53.07
CA ILE A 332 76.61 -54.15 -51.71
C ILE A 332 77.97 -54.83 -51.79
N SER A 333 79.04 -54.06 -51.55
CA SER A 333 80.39 -54.59 -51.40
C SER A 333 80.59 -54.98 -49.93
N GLN A 334 80.54 -56.27 -49.62
CA GLN A 334 80.99 -56.79 -48.33
C GLN A 334 82.39 -57.36 -48.51
N ASN A 335 83.35 -56.87 -47.71
CA ASN A 335 84.67 -57.47 -47.67
C ASN A 335 84.57 -58.87 -47.05
N ASN A 336 85.11 -59.85 -47.77
CA ASN A 336 85.05 -61.28 -47.50
C ASN A 336 85.51 -61.60 -46.07
N GLY A 337 84.58 -61.91 -45.16
CA GLY A 337 84.88 -62.58 -43.88
C GLY A 337 84.35 -61.96 -42.59
N SER A 338 83.74 -60.76 -42.60
CA SER A 338 83.18 -60.17 -41.38
C SER A 338 81.67 -60.03 -41.48
N ALA A 339 80.93 -60.73 -40.62
CA ALA A 339 79.50 -60.52 -40.41
C ALA A 339 79.29 -59.17 -39.69
N GLY A 340 79.32 -58.07 -40.46
CA GLY A 340 79.02 -56.73 -39.97
C GLY A 340 77.52 -56.47 -40.02
N ALA A 341 76.94 -55.93 -38.95
CA ALA A 341 75.57 -55.42 -38.99
C ALA A 341 75.48 -54.27 -40.01
N LEU A 342 74.75 -54.48 -41.10
CA LEU A 342 74.46 -53.43 -42.08
C LEU A 342 73.26 -52.62 -41.57
N GLY A 343 73.51 -51.39 -41.10
CA GLY A 343 72.44 -50.48 -40.70
C GLY A 343 71.71 -49.94 -41.92
N THR A 344 70.43 -50.24 -42.07
CA THR A 344 69.55 -49.46 -42.94
C THR A 344 69.01 -48.30 -42.10
N SER A 345 69.39 -47.07 -42.46
CA SER A 345 68.86 -45.87 -41.81
C SER A 345 67.63 -45.41 -42.59
N HIS A 346 66.44 -45.69 -42.06
CA HIS A 346 65.22 -45.06 -42.56
C HIS A 346 64.67 -44.15 -41.46
N VAL A 347 64.41 -42.88 -41.79
CA VAL A 347 63.97 -41.83 -40.85
C VAL A 347 62.45 -41.94 -40.57
N GLY A 348 61.84 -43.12 -40.75
CA GLY A 348 60.41 -43.31 -40.51
C GLY A 348 59.87 -44.68 -40.97
N THR A 349 58.96 -45.22 -40.16
CA THR A 349 58.27 -46.52 -40.22
C THR A 349 57.12 -46.58 -41.26
N GLY A 350 56.90 -45.53 -42.05
CA GLY A 350 55.77 -45.45 -42.98
C GLY A 350 54.41 -45.26 -42.29
N VAL A 351 54.40 -44.88 -41.01
CA VAL A 351 53.19 -44.60 -40.23
C VAL A 351 52.61 -43.26 -40.64
N SER A 352 51.31 -43.22 -40.94
CA SER A 352 50.56 -41.99 -41.24
C SER A 352 49.50 -41.74 -40.16
N ILE A 353 49.23 -40.46 -39.90
CA ILE A 353 48.14 -40.02 -39.01
C ILE A 353 47.10 -39.31 -39.87
N HIS A 354 45.84 -39.75 -39.77
CA HIS A 354 44.71 -39.11 -40.43
C HIS A 354 44.00 -38.16 -39.47
N GLY A 355 43.40 -37.09 -40.02
CA GLY A 355 42.50 -36.25 -39.24
C GLY A 355 41.26 -37.02 -38.80
N ALA A 356 40.77 -36.73 -37.59
CA ALA A 356 39.50 -37.22 -37.07
C ALA A 356 38.50 -36.06 -36.95
N GLY A 357 37.21 -36.37 -37.11
CA GLY A 357 36.12 -35.39 -37.08
C GLY A 357 35.42 -35.22 -38.44
N GLY A 358 34.10 -35.03 -38.41
CA GLY A 358 33.27 -34.91 -39.61
C GLY A 358 32.67 -33.53 -39.86
N GLY A 359 32.97 -32.54 -39.01
CA GLY A 359 32.41 -31.18 -39.12
C GLY A 359 30.88 -31.11 -38.92
N ALA A 360 30.26 -32.15 -38.37
CA ALA A 360 28.83 -32.17 -38.11
C ALA A 360 28.47 -31.21 -36.98
N ALA A 361 27.34 -30.51 -37.13
CA ALA A 361 26.83 -29.66 -36.07
C ALA A 361 26.36 -30.50 -34.88
N HIS A 362 26.58 -30.01 -33.68
CA HIS A 362 26.04 -30.61 -32.45
C HIS A 362 24.90 -29.73 -31.90
N ASN A 363 24.00 -30.35 -31.13
CA ASN A 363 22.98 -29.62 -30.39
C ASN A 363 23.67 -28.73 -29.35
N ASN A 364 23.37 -27.43 -29.40
CA ASN A 364 23.88 -26.42 -28.49
C ASN A 364 22.80 -25.94 -27.50
N MET A 365 21.61 -26.54 -27.51
CA MET A 365 20.53 -26.22 -26.58
C MET A 365 20.74 -26.91 -25.23
N GLN A 366 20.62 -26.14 -24.16
CA GLN A 366 20.51 -26.66 -22.79
C GLN A 366 19.21 -27.47 -22.60
N PRO A 367 19.15 -28.40 -21.62
CA PRO A 367 17.90 -29.01 -21.20
C PRO A 367 16.84 -27.93 -20.90
N SER A 368 15.69 -27.99 -21.57
CA SER A 368 14.71 -26.90 -21.57
C SER A 368 13.28 -27.42 -21.47
N ALA A 369 12.43 -26.71 -20.72
CA ALA A 369 10.98 -26.87 -20.71
C ALA A 369 10.32 -25.67 -21.41
N VAL A 370 9.32 -25.93 -22.25
CA VAL A 370 8.72 -24.89 -23.10
C VAL A 370 7.46 -24.32 -22.44
N VAL A 371 7.45 -23.01 -22.28
CA VAL A 371 6.31 -22.20 -21.81
C VAL A 371 6.12 -21.02 -22.77
N LEU A 372 4.94 -20.41 -22.74
CA LEU A 372 4.72 -19.17 -23.50
C LEU A 372 5.43 -18.01 -22.80
N LYS A 373 6.03 -17.14 -23.59
CA LYS A 373 6.50 -15.83 -23.15
C LYS A 373 5.38 -14.83 -23.41
N ILE A 374 4.88 -14.19 -22.36
CA ILE A 374 3.84 -13.17 -22.43
C ILE A 374 4.35 -11.83 -21.93
N ILE A 375 3.81 -10.74 -22.47
CA ILE A 375 4.16 -9.37 -22.09
C ILE A 375 2.92 -8.62 -21.61
N LYS A 376 3.03 -7.91 -20.48
CA LYS A 376 1.94 -7.11 -19.94
C LYS A 376 1.65 -5.91 -20.85
N THR A 377 0.39 -5.73 -21.24
CA THR A 377 -0.08 -4.54 -21.97
C THR A 377 -0.34 -3.36 -21.05
#